data_AF-A0A558GR69-F1
#
_entry.id   AF-A0A558GR69-F1
#
_cell.length_a   1.000
_cell.length_b   1.000
_cell.length_c   1.000
_cell.angle_alpha   90.00
_cell.angle_beta   90.00
_cell.angle_gamma   90.00
#
_symmetry.space_group_name_H-M   'P 1'
#
loop_
_entity.id
_entity.type
_entity.pdbx_description
1 polymer ?
#
loop_
_entity_poly.entity_id
_entity_poly.type
_entity_poly.pdbx_seq_one_letter_code
_entity_poly.pdbx_strand_id
1 'polypeptide(L)'
;MTTRNSFLRTLVIVAVVVLGLVAAPTAAFAAFTDMDRATPAFSAASIPAPASANVTMSCSFGLRATVTVNSFSAATHANYHDVKLFDRSGNLEFTGDLSKASGKSYTSGLEIIGTWTYEIRGYYKVPGTSNTWTGKVLKGTLTC
;
A
#
# COMPACT_ATOMS: atom_id res chain seq x y z
N MET A 1 13.89 89.13 -21.57
CA MET A 1 12.99 88.61 -20.51
C MET A 1 12.16 87.48 -21.10
N THR A 2 12.62 86.23 -21.02
CA THR A 2 11.95 85.07 -21.67
C THR A 2 12.09 83.78 -20.86
N THR A 3 12.38 83.89 -19.57
CA THR A 3 12.69 82.76 -18.67
C THR A 3 11.54 82.35 -17.76
N ARG A 4 10.56 83.23 -17.53
CA ARG A 4 9.49 83.02 -16.53
C ARG A 4 8.44 81.97 -16.95
N ASN A 5 8.11 81.90 -18.24
CA ASN A 5 7.09 80.98 -18.76
C ASN A 5 7.58 79.54 -18.93
N SER A 6 8.90 79.36 -19.12
CA SER A 6 9.51 78.02 -19.22
C SER A 6 9.54 77.34 -17.85
N PHE A 7 9.95 78.07 -16.81
CA PHE A 7 10.03 77.56 -15.43
C PHE A 7 8.67 77.10 -14.88
N LEU A 8 7.61 77.88 -15.11
CA LEU A 8 6.24 77.53 -14.69
C LEU A 8 5.73 76.25 -15.36
N ARG A 9 6.04 76.03 -16.64
CA ARG A 9 5.65 74.80 -17.35
C ARG A 9 6.37 73.58 -16.78
N THR A 10 7.66 73.70 -16.50
CA THR A 10 8.44 72.59 -15.91
C THR A 10 7.90 72.21 -14.54
N LEU A 11 7.53 73.20 -13.72
CA LEU A 11 6.98 72.98 -12.38
C LEU A 11 5.62 72.27 -12.43
N VAL A 12 4.75 72.64 -13.37
CA VAL A 12 3.45 71.98 -13.57
C VAL A 12 3.63 70.53 -14.03
N ILE A 13 4.56 70.28 -14.97
CA ILE A 13 4.84 68.91 -15.44
C ILE A 13 5.35 68.05 -14.29
N VAL A 14 6.29 68.55 -13.49
CA VAL A 14 6.81 67.82 -12.33
C VAL A 14 5.70 67.56 -11.30
N ALA A 15 4.85 68.56 -11.02
CA ALA A 15 3.74 68.40 -10.09
C ALA A 15 2.73 67.33 -10.55
N VAL A 16 2.39 67.31 -11.85
CA VAL A 16 1.47 66.31 -12.42
C VAL A 16 2.09 64.91 -12.40
N VAL A 17 3.38 64.78 -12.71
CA VAL A 17 4.09 63.49 -12.67
C VAL A 17 4.17 62.97 -11.24
N VAL A 18 4.50 63.81 -10.26
CA VAL A 18 4.54 63.43 -8.84
C VAL A 18 3.14 63.04 -8.35
N LEU A 19 2.09 63.80 -8.68
CA LEU A 19 0.72 63.40 -8.34
C LEU A 19 0.33 62.06 -8.97
N GLY A 20 0.73 61.82 -10.23
CA GLY A 20 0.48 60.55 -10.93
C GLY A 20 1.20 59.36 -10.29
N LEU A 21 2.41 59.57 -9.77
CA LEU A 21 3.19 58.53 -9.07
C LEU A 21 2.64 58.23 -7.66
N VAL A 22 2.09 59.24 -6.97
CA VAL A 22 1.49 59.07 -5.63
C VAL A 22 0.07 58.47 -5.72
N ALA A 23 -0.67 58.77 -6.79
CA ALA A 23 -2.01 58.25 -7.02
C ALA A 23 -2.02 56.89 -7.76
N ALA A 24 -0.87 56.41 -8.23
CA ALA A 24 -0.77 55.07 -8.80
C ALA A 24 -1.07 54.05 -7.70
N PRO A 25 -2.06 53.15 -7.88
CA PRO A 25 -2.37 52.14 -6.89
C PRO A 25 -1.11 51.30 -6.67
N THR A 26 -0.65 51.27 -5.42
CA THR A 26 0.47 50.43 -4.99
C THR A 26 0.21 49.02 -5.51
N ALA A 27 1.19 48.45 -6.22
CA ALA A 27 1.11 47.12 -6.78
C ALA A 27 0.47 46.19 -5.75
N ALA A 28 -0.70 45.65 -6.09
CA ALA A 28 -1.46 44.78 -5.21
C ALA A 28 -0.53 43.62 -4.81
N PHE A 29 -0.07 43.65 -3.56
CA PHE A 29 0.51 42.48 -2.93
C PHE A 29 -0.61 41.45 -2.90
N ALA A 30 -0.63 40.53 -3.86
CA ALA A 30 -1.46 39.36 -3.79
C ALA A 30 -0.98 38.54 -2.59
N ALA A 31 -1.51 38.86 -1.41
CA ALA A 31 -1.39 37.99 -0.27
C ALA A 31 -2.18 36.73 -0.63
N PHE A 32 -1.48 35.61 -0.79
CA PHE A 32 -2.12 34.31 -0.85
C PHE A 32 -2.78 34.07 0.51
N THR A 33 -4.05 34.48 0.66
CA THR A 33 -4.86 34.25 1.86
C THR A 33 -5.41 32.83 1.90
N ASP A 34 -5.30 32.11 0.79
CA ASP A 34 -5.86 30.78 0.64
C ASP A 34 -4.82 29.71 1.02
N MET A 35 -5.11 29.02 2.11
CA MET A 35 -4.48 27.73 2.43
C MET A 35 -5.44 26.64 2.02
N ASP A 36 -5.72 26.53 0.72
CA ASP A 36 -6.53 25.43 0.20
C ASP A 36 -5.68 24.15 0.29
N ARG A 37 -5.85 23.45 1.42
CA ARG A 37 -5.14 22.22 1.72
C ARG A 37 -6.06 21.08 1.32
N ALA A 38 -5.87 20.55 0.12
CA ALA A 38 -6.50 19.29 -0.25
C ALA A 38 -6.06 18.21 0.74
N THR A 39 -6.97 17.77 1.62
CA THR A 39 -6.73 16.61 2.47
C THR A 39 -6.61 15.41 1.55
N PRO A 40 -5.42 14.79 1.40
CA PRO A 40 -5.31 13.65 0.52
C PRO A 40 -6.14 12.51 1.09
N ALA A 41 -7.11 12.03 0.31
CA ALA A 41 -7.90 10.85 0.64
C ALA A 41 -7.05 9.59 0.40
N PHE A 42 -6.09 9.33 1.28
CA PHE A 42 -5.35 8.08 1.27
C PHE A 42 -6.19 7.00 1.95
N SER A 43 -6.50 5.92 1.22
CA SER A 43 -6.96 4.67 1.83
C SER A 43 -5.81 3.68 1.90
N ALA A 44 -5.75 2.91 2.97
CA ALA A 44 -4.80 1.81 3.06
C ALA A 44 -5.21 0.72 2.06
N ALA A 45 -4.36 0.45 1.06
CA ALA A 45 -4.56 -0.69 0.17
C ALA A 45 -4.50 -1.98 1.01
N SER A 46 -5.55 -2.79 0.93
CA SER A 46 -5.62 -4.08 1.61
C SER A 46 -5.50 -5.21 0.60
N ILE A 47 -4.68 -6.22 0.93
CA ILE A 47 -4.60 -7.46 0.16
C ILE A 47 -5.68 -8.41 0.72
N PRO A 48 -6.74 -8.72 -0.05
CA PRO A 48 -7.77 -9.65 0.40
C PRO A 48 -7.20 -11.06 0.59
N ALA A 49 -7.92 -11.91 1.32
CA ALA A 49 -7.57 -13.32 1.38
C ALA A 49 -7.77 -13.96 0.00
N PRO A 50 -7.04 -15.04 -0.33
CA PRO A 50 -7.43 -15.94 -1.41
C PRO A 50 -8.92 -16.30 -1.28
N ALA A 51 -9.68 -16.19 -2.36
CA ALA A 51 -11.09 -16.55 -2.41
C ALA A 51 -11.34 -18.05 -2.21
N SER A 52 -10.43 -18.90 -2.68
CA SER A 52 -10.51 -20.34 -2.53
C SER A 52 -9.13 -21.01 -2.53
N ALA A 53 -9.07 -22.20 -1.93
CA ALA A 53 -7.92 -23.09 -2.01
C ALA A 53 -8.39 -24.54 -2.02
N ASN A 54 -7.72 -25.38 -2.81
CA ASN A 54 -7.84 -26.82 -2.77
C ASN A 54 -6.58 -27.37 -2.10
N VAL A 55 -6.73 -27.78 -0.84
CA VAL A 55 -5.68 -28.38 -0.05
C VAL A 55 -6.14 -29.77 0.36
N THR A 56 -5.27 -30.76 0.22
CA THR A 56 -5.55 -32.14 0.56
C THR A 56 -4.53 -32.65 1.56
N MET A 57 -4.92 -33.63 2.35
CA MET A 57 -4.06 -34.25 3.35
C MET A 57 -4.13 -35.76 3.21
N SER A 58 -2.98 -36.42 3.30
CA SER A 58 -2.87 -37.88 3.31
C SER A 58 -2.01 -38.32 4.50
N CYS A 59 -2.43 -39.34 5.24
CA CYS A 59 -1.65 -39.86 6.35
C CYS A 59 -1.13 -41.26 6.09
N SER A 60 0.18 -41.41 6.28
CA SER A 60 0.86 -42.69 6.18
C SER A 60 0.98 -43.32 7.56
N PHE A 61 0.36 -44.50 7.74
CA PHE A 61 0.43 -45.31 8.96
C PHE A 61 0.07 -44.57 10.26
N GLY A 62 -0.67 -43.47 10.17
CA GLY A 62 -1.02 -42.62 11.31
C GLY A 62 0.14 -41.90 12.00
N LEU A 63 1.32 -41.83 11.35
CA LEU A 63 2.55 -41.27 11.91
C LEU A 63 3.09 -40.08 11.12
N ARG A 64 2.63 -39.87 9.88
CA ARG A 64 3.06 -38.75 9.05
C ARG A 64 1.90 -38.22 8.24
N ALA A 65 1.67 -36.92 8.34
CA ALA A 65 0.76 -36.18 7.50
C ALA A 65 1.51 -35.59 6.31
N THR A 66 0.98 -35.76 5.10
CA THR A 66 1.42 -35.04 3.90
C THR A 66 0.30 -34.13 3.46
N VAL A 67 0.54 -32.83 3.49
CA VAL A 67 -0.39 -31.80 3.03
C VAL A 67 0.03 -31.34 1.65
N THR A 68 -0.88 -31.38 0.69
CA THR A 68 -0.66 -30.94 -0.69
C THR A 68 -1.58 -29.78 -1.02
N VAL A 69 -0.99 -28.65 -1.42
CA VAL A 69 -1.72 -27.49 -1.93
C VAL A 69 -1.87 -27.65 -3.44
N ASN A 70 -3.01 -28.18 -3.90
CA ASN A 70 -3.25 -28.47 -5.31
C ASN A 70 -3.49 -27.21 -6.13
N SER A 71 -4.27 -26.28 -5.58
CA SER A 71 -4.58 -24.99 -6.21
C SER A 71 -4.99 -23.96 -5.17
N PHE A 72 -4.85 -22.68 -5.51
CA PHE A 72 -5.36 -21.55 -4.73
C PHE A 72 -5.63 -20.38 -5.67
N SER A 73 -6.60 -19.54 -5.32
CA SER A 73 -6.86 -18.31 -6.06
C SER A 73 -5.82 -17.25 -5.70
N ALA A 74 -5.27 -16.54 -6.69
CA ALA A 74 -4.38 -15.42 -6.41
C ALA A 74 -5.12 -14.28 -5.71
N ALA A 75 -4.62 -13.87 -4.54
CA ALA A 75 -5.08 -12.66 -3.88
C ALA A 75 -4.74 -11.40 -4.71
N THR A 76 -5.73 -10.52 -4.91
CA THR A 76 -5.53 -9.25 -5.62
C THR A 76 -4.41 -8.43 -4.96
N HIS A 77 -3.54 -7.83 -5.76
CA HIS A 77 -2.37 -7.06 -5.30
C HIS A 77 -1.29 -7.85 -4.56
N ALA A 78 -1.38 -9.19 -4.46
CA ALA A 78 -0.28 -10.02 -3.96
C ALA A 78 0.68 -10.39 -5.11
N ASN A 79 1.99 -10.32 -4.89
CA ASN A 79 2.99 -10.85 -5.82
C ASN A 79 3.63 -12.17 -5.33
N TYR A 80 3.27 -12.62 -4.13
CA TYR A 80 3.68 -13.90 -3.55
C TYR A 80 2.59 -14.45 -2.61
N HIS A 81 2.68 -15.74 -2.32
CA HIS A 81 1.79 -16.46 -1.40
C HIS A 81 2.59 -17.38 -0.50
N ASP A 82 2.14 -17.56 0.74
CA ASP A 82 2.65 -18.58 1.64
C ASP A 82 1.52 -19.48 2.13
N VAL A 83 1.91 -20.64 2.64
CA VAL A 83 1.05 -21.51 3.43
C VAL A 83 1.70 -21.73 4.79
N LYS A 84 0.89 -21.71 5.83
CA LYS A 84 1.25 -22.16 7.17
C LYS A 84 0.39 -23.36 7.54
N LEU A 85 1.02 -24.37 8.12
CA LEU A 85 0.35 -25.55 8.63
C LEU A 85 0.51 -25.59 10.13
N PHE A 86 -0.62 -25.80 10.81
CA PHE A 86 -0.71 -25.90 12.24
C PHE A 86 -1.18 -27.30 12.61
N ASP A 87 -0.51 -27.88 13.60
CA ASP A 87 -0.90 -29.17 14.17
C ASP A 87 -2.26 -29.09 14.88
N ARG A 88 -2.71 -30.22 15.43
CA ARG A 88 -3.95 -30.31 16.23
C ARG A 88 -3.92 -29.49 17.52
N SER A 89 -2.73 -29.16 18.02
CA SER A 89 -2.50 -28.39 19.23
C SER A 89 -2.45 -26.89 18.95
N GLY A 90 -2.45 -26.48 17.67
CA GLY A 90 -2.30 -25.11 17.21
C GLY A 90 -0.85 -24.64 17.06
N ASN A 91 0.14 -25.54 17.16
CA ASN A 91 1.55 -25.21 16.94
C ASN A 91 1.84 -25.09 15.44
N LEU A 92 2.66 -24.11 15.07
CA LEU A 92 3.14 -23.95 13.71
C LEU A 92 4.17 -25.03 13.41
N GLU A 93 3.78 -26.03 12.63
CA GLU A 93 4.67 -27.11 12.19
C GLU A 93 5.46 -26.72 10.95
N PHE A 94 4.82 -26.00 10.03
CA PHE A 94 5.41 -25.77 8.73
C PHE A 94 5.01 -24.43 8.11
N THR A 95 5.96 -23.79 7.43
CA THR A 95 5.72 -22.63 6.55
C THR A 95 6.28 -22.92 5.16
N GLY A 96 5.42 -22.88 4.15
CA GLY A 96 5.76 -23.12 2.76
C GLY A 96 5.65 -21.86 1.92
N ASP A 97 6.61 -21.65 1.04
CA ASP A 97 6.47 -20.67 -0.04
C ASP A 97 5.67 -21.28 -1.19
N LEU A 98 4.60 -20.59 -1.59
CA LEU A 98 3.74 -20.94 -2.72
C LEU A 98 4.01 -20.04 -3.93
N SER A 99 5.16 -19.34 -3.98
CA SER A 99 5.61 -18.39 -5.01
C SER A 99 4.99 -18.58 -6.40
N LYS A 100 3.75 -18.08 -6.54
CA LYS A 100 2.85 -18.19 -7.71
C LYS A 100 2.61 -19.59 -8.28
N ALA A 101 3.02 -20.66 -7.58
CA ALA A 101 2.92 -22.02 -8.06
C ALA A 101 2.20 -22.90 -7.04
N SER A 102 1.15 -23.56 -7.49
CA SER A 102 0.49 -24.64 -6.75
C SER A 102 1.18 -25.99 -7.02
N GLY A 103 0.67 -27.07 -6.42
CA GLY A 103 1.24 -28.42 -6.56
C GLY A 103 2.42 -28.67 -5.63
N LYS A 104 2.48 -27.97 -4.50
CA LYS A 104 3.50 -28.21 -3.46
C LYS A 104 2.95 -29.14 -2.40
N SER A 105 3.75 -30.14 -2.04
CA SER A 105 3.47 -31.06 -0.94
C SER A 105 4.45 -30.85 0.19
N TYR A 106 3.94 -30.90 1.41
CA TYR A 106 4.67 -30.67 2.64
C TYR A 106 4.37 -31.81 3.60
N THR A 107 5.42 -32.47 4.10
CA THR A 107 5.28 -33.60 5.02
C THR A 107 5.61 -33.13 6.43
N SER A 108 4.75 -33.45 7.39
CA SER A 108 5.02 -33.24 8.81
C SER A 108 6.18 -34.12 9.30
N GLY A 109 6.66 -33.82 10.51
CA GLY A 109 7.42 -34.77 11.30
C GLY A 109 6.60 -36.00 11.70
N LEU A 110 7.07 -36.71 12.74
CA LEU A 110 6.29 -37.78 13.37
C LEU A 110 5.08 -37.15 14.07
N GLU A 111 3.92 -37.21 13.43
CA GLU A 111 2.71 -36.65 13.98
C GLU A 111 1.49 -37.56 13.78
N ILE A 112 0.68 -37.58 14.82
CA ILE A 112 -0.48 -38.44 14.98
C ILE A 112 -1.66 -37.87 14.19
N ILE A 113 -2.47 -38.77 13.64
CA ILE A 113 -3.82 -38.55 13.08
C ILE A 113 -4.58 -37.48 13.90
N GLY A 114 -5.22 -36.54 13.21
CA GLY A 114 -5.96 -35.45 13.82
C GLY A 114 -6.38 -34.36 12.84
N THR A 115 -7.11 -33.38 13.38
CA THR A 115 -7.51 -32.18 12.64
C THR A 115 -6.36 -31.17 12.62
N TRP A 116 -5.92 -30.80 11.43
CA TRP A 116 -4.92 -29.78 11.17
C TRP A 116 -5.59 -28.51 10.67
N THR A 117 -4.93 -27.37 10.86
CA THR A 117 -5.37 -26.10 10.29
C THR A 117 -4.33 -25.60 9.30
N TYR A 118 -4.77 -25.11 8.16
CA TYR A 118 -3.90 -24.38 7.23
C TYR A 118 -4.33 -22.93 7.12
N GLU A 119 -3.35 -22.06 6.89
CA GLU A 119 -3.55 -20.67 6.52
C GLU A 119 -2.80 -20.38 5.23
N ILE A 120 -3.49 -19.86 4.22
CA ILE A 120 -2.85 -19.35 3.00
C ILE A 120 -3.04 -17.84 2.97
N ARG A 121 -1.96 -17.10 2.72
CA ARG A 121 -2.02 -15.64 2.61
C ARG A 121 -1.32 -15.15 1.36
N GLY A 122 -1.81 -14.02 0.84
CA GLY A 122 -1.06 -13.23 -0.13
C GLY A 122 -0.19 -12.20 0.58
N TYR A 123 0.98 -11.90 0.02
CA TYR A 123 1.79 -10.76 0.44
C TYR A 123 2.36 -10.04 -0.76
N TYR A 124 2.64 -8.75 -0.57
CA TYR A 124 3.32 -7.92 -1.56
C TYR A 124 4.73 -7.61 -1.06
N LYS A 125 5.75 -8.16 -1.72
CA LYS A 125 7.16 -7.79 -1.51
C LYS A 125 7.50 -6.64 -2.44
N VAL A 126 7.96 -5.51 -1.88
CA VAL A 126 8.41 -4.38 -2.69
C VAL A 126 9.76 -4.73 -3.35
N PRO A 127 9.87 -4.69 -4.68
CA PRO A 127 11.10 -5.04 -5.38
C PRO A 127 12.31 -4.24 -4.87
N GLY A 128 13.43 -4.92 -4.62
CA GLY A 128 14.67 -4.28 -4.18
C GLY A 128 14.68 -3.82 -2.71
N THR A 129 13.70 -4.21 -1.89
CA THR A 129 13.66 -3.87 -0.46
C THR A 129 13.25 -5.06 0.42
N SER A 130 13.40 -4.93 1.74
CA SER A 130 12.86 -5.86 2.73
C SER A 130 11.40 -5.57 3.12
N ASN A 131 10.77 -4.55 2.54
CA ASN A 131 9.41 -4.17 2.89
C ASN A 131 8.40 -5.17 2.33
N THR A 132 7.51 -5.64 3.21
CA THR A 132 6.44 -6.58 2.86
C THR A 132 5.10 -6.13 3.42
N TRP A 133 4.09 -6.02 2.57
CA TRP A 133 2.70 -5.87 3.02
C TRP A 133 2.03 -7.23 3.05
N THR A 134 1.35 -7.50 4.16
CA THR A 134 0.70 -8.79 4.35
C THR A 134 -0.81 -8.68 4.20
N GLY A 135 -1.40 -9.65 3.51
CA GLY A 135 -2.83 -9.74 3.33
C GLY A 135 -3.55 -10.51 4.41
N LYS A 136 -4.87 -10.56 4.25
CA LYS A 136 -5.75 -11.42 5.05
C LYS A 136 -5.48 -12.89 4.76
N VAL A 137 -5.77 -13.73 5.73
CA VAL A 137 -5.56 -15.18 5.66
C VAL A 137 -6.84 -15.88 5.20
N LEU A 138 -6.69 -16.85 4.29
CA LEU A 138 -7.68 -17.88 4.06
C LEU A 138 -7.36 -19.04 5.01
N LYS A 139 -8.29 -19.37 5.90
CA LYS A 139 -8.14 -20.51 6.81
C LYS A 139 -8.96 -21.70 6.32
N GLY A 140 -8.44 -22.90 6.53
CA GLY A 140 -9.22 -24.12 6.39
C GLY A 140 -8.68 -25.22 7.29
N THR A 141 -9.44 -26.32 7.37
CA THR A 141 -9.08 -27.48 8.18
C THR A 141 -8.86 -28.68 7.28
N LEU A 142 -7.99 -29.57 7.73
CA LEU A 142 -7.67 -30.84 7.09
C LEU A 142 -7.78 -31.93 8.14
N THR A 143 -8.22 -33.11 7.73
CA THR A 143 -8.34 -34.24 8.65
C THR A 143 -7.69 -35.46 8.01
N CYS A 144 -6.80 -36.06 8.78
CA CYS A 144 -6.68 -37.49 8.87
C CYS A 144 -7.28 -37.89 10.23
#